data_AF-A0A653BIA0-F1
#
_entry.id   AF-A0A653BIA0-F1
#
_cell.length_a   1.000
_cell.length_b   1.000
_cell.length_c   1.000
_cell.angle_alpha   90.00
_cell.angle_beta   90.00
_cell.angle_gamma   90.00
#
_symmetry.space_group_name_H-M   'P 1'
#
loop_
_entity.id
_entity.type
_entity.pdbx_description
1 polymer ?
#
loop_
_entity_poly.entity_id
_entity_poly.type
_entity_poly.pdbx_seq_one_letter_code
_entity_poly.pdbx_strand_id
1 'polypeptide(L)'
;MNKIEAFKHEIRKVDWSIFSNHGYDSEYLANFLTGVFDQLIKLNFPLRKQNHCNKPPVNWFSDSLKNMRDTLSAIKTVAEVTKDFAAYKQYKSLYLKEIREAKKAANDNFLMRSDNIARDCWKIVNFGRDASRCKLTPNFSPNEFNAYFIDAPKQIVDSIRSSEINAANVIKQVSSPGNSFFDFNEKGWHAWLMVLGLHCRCESSV
;
A
#
# COMPACT_ATOMS: atom_id res chain seq x y z
N MET A 1 -18.94 8.51 23.55
CA MET A 1 -18.11 9.27 24.52
C MET A 1 -16.64 9.06 24.18
N ASN A 2 -15.82 10.11 24.11
CA ASN A 2 -14.39 9.99 23.80
C ASN A 2 -13.68 9.23 24.95
N LYS A 3 -12.93 8.17 24.64
CA LYS A 3 -12.23 7.34 25.64
C LYS A 3 -11.25 8.14 26.50
N ILE A 4 -10.65 9.18 25.92
CA ILE A 4 -9.74 10.08 26.64
C ILE A 4 -10.52 10.88 27.69
N GLU A 5 -11.73 11.32 27.39
CA GLU A 5 -12.57 12.07 28.33
C GLU A 5 -13.11 11.17 29.46
N ALA A 6 -13.45 9.91 29.15
CA ALA A 6 -13.79 8.92 30.16
C ALA A 6 -12.61 8.64 31.12
N PHE A 7 -11.41 8.47 30.57
CA PHE A 7 -10.19 8.27 31.38
C PHE A 7 -9.89 9.47 32.30
N LYS A 8 -9.96 10.70 31.76
CA LYS A 8 -9.80 11.93 32.57
C LYS A 8 -10.82 12.02 33.70
N HIS A 9 -12.07 11.63 33.43
CA HIS A 9 -13.13 11.62 34.44
C HIS A 9 -12.82 10.63 35.57
N GLU A 10 -12.35 9.42 35.26
CA GLU A 10 -12.01 8.43 36.28
C GLU A 10 -10.76 8.80 37.10
N ILE A 11 -9.74 9.44 36.50
CA ILE A 11 -8.58 9.95 37.24
C ILE A 11 -8.99 10.96 38.32
N ARG A 12 -9.97 11.82 38.03
CA ARG A 12 -10.42 12.86 38.97
C ARG A 12 -11.14 12.29 40.20
N LYS A 13 -11.63 11.05 40.12
CA LYS A 13 -12.28 10.38 41.25
C LYS A 13 -11.31 9.73 42.21
N VAL A 14 -10.07 9.51 41.78
CA VAL A 14 -9.03 8.92 42.63
C VAL A 14 -8.65 9.94 43.71
N ASP A 15 -8.59 9.49 44.96
CA ASP A 15 -8.10 10.31 46.06
C ASP A 15 -6.57 10.39 46.01
N TRP A 16 -6.05 11.56 45.62
CA TRP A 16 -4.62 11.85 45.55
C TRP A 16 -4.05 12.41 46.85
N SER A 17 -4.88 12.63 47.88
CA SER A 17 -4.44 13.19 49.16
C SER A 17 -3.44 12.28 49.90
N ILE A 18 -3.38 11.00 49.51
CA ILE A 18 -2.45 10.03 50.09
C ILE A 18 -0.97 10.44 49.92
N PHE A 19 -0.64 11.18 48.86
CA PHE A 19 0.73 11.63 48.57
C PHE A 19 1.18 12.80 49.44
N SER A 20 0.22 13.50 50.07
CA SER A 20 0.50 14.57 51.02
C SER A 20 0.70 14.04 52.44
N ASN A 21 0.44 12.76 52.68
CA ASN A 21 0.53 12.16 54.00
C ASN A 21 1.95 11.58 54.22
N HIS A 22 2.73 12.21 55.09
CA HIS A 22 4.14 11.84 55.36
C HIS A 22 4.33 10.49 56.07
N GLY A 23 3.24 9.78 56.40
CA GLY A 23 3.28 8.48 57.07
C GLY A 23 3.44 7.27 56.13
N TYR A 24 3.43 7.47 54.81
CA TYR A 24 3.59 6.37 53.85
C TYR A 24 5.01 6.30 53.30
N ASP A 25 5.52 5.08 53.18
CA ASP A 25 6.78 4.83 52.49
C ASP A 25 6.65 5.06 50.98
N SER A 26 7.76 5.48 50.39
CA SER A 26 7.96 5.73 48.96
C SER A 26 7.59 4.51 48.09
N GLU A 27 7.91 3.30 48.53
CA GLU A 27 7.60 2.07 47.79
C GLU A 27 6.09 1.84 47.71
N TYR A 28 5.39 2.03 48.84
CA TYR A 28 3.93 1.91 48.90
C TYR A 28 3.26 2.92 47.96
N LEU A 29 3.71 4.18 47.96
CA LEU A 29 3.16 5.23 47.11
C LEU A 29 3.40 4.95 45.61
N ALA A 30 4.57 4.41 45.24
CA ALA A 30 4.86 4.00 43.88
C ALA A 30 3.97 2.82 43.40
N ASN A 31 3.76 1.83 44.27
CA ASN A 31 2.90 0.69 44.00
C ASN A 31 1.43 1.10 43.88
N PHE A 32 0.96 2.02 44.73
CA PHE A 32 -0.38 2.60 44.61
C PHE A 32 -0.55 3.32 43.28
N LEU A 33 0.39 4.21 42.93
CA LEU A 33 0.34 4.98 41.69
C LEU A 33 0.26 4.05 40.47
N THR A 34 1.19 3.11 40.37
CA THR A 34 1.26 2.18 39.24
C THR A 34 0.04 1.28 39.16
N GLY A 35 -0.46 0.79 40.30
CA GLY A 35 -1.68 -0.03 40.38
C GLY A 35 -2.94 0.71 39.93
N VAL A 36 -3.12 1.96 40.36
CA VAL A 36 -4.26 2.80 39.94
C VAL A 36 -4.21 3.06 38.44
N PHE A 37 -3.05 3.46 37.91
CA PHE A 37 -2.92 3.71 36.46
C PHE A 37 -3.14 2.44 35.64
N ASP A 38 -2.61 1.30 36.07
CA ASP A 38 -2.82 0.02 35.39
C ASP A 38 -4.32 -0.35 35.33
N GLN A 39 -5.06 -0.19 36.43
CA GLN A 39 -6.50 -0.42 36.45
C GLN A 39 -7.26 0.54 35.52
N LEU A 40 -6.99 1.84 35.61
CA LEU A 40 -7.66 2.85 34.79
C LEU A 40 -7.37 2.68 33.31
N ILE A 41 -6.14 2.29 32.95
CA ILE A 41 -5.74 2.00 31.57
C ILE A 41 -6.49 0.77 31.07
N LYS A 42 -6.52 -0.34 31.83
CA LYS A 42 -7.24 -1.56 31.44
C LYS A 42 -8.73 -1.31 31.23
N LEU A 43 -9.34 -0.48 32.07
CA LEU A 43 -10.76 -0.13 32.01
C LEU A 43 -11.09 0.71 30.75
N ASN A 44 -10.32 1.78 30.50
CA ASN A 44 -10.64 2.75 29.45
C ASN A 44 -10.02 2.39 28.08
N PHE A 45 -8.92 1.64 28.08
CA PHE A 45 -8.17 1.22 26.91
C PHE A 45 -7.98 -0.30 26.89
N PRO A 46 -9.07 -1.09 26.81
CA PRO A 46 -8.97 -2.53 26.75
C PRO A 46 -8.12 -2.95 25.55
N LEU A 47 -7.10 -3.75 25.81
CA LEU A 47 -6.24 -4.30 24.78
C LEU A 47 -7.11 -5.14 23.84
N ARG A 48 -7.13 -4.76 22.57
CA ARG A 48 -7.77 -5.57 21.54
C ARG A 48 -6.74 -6.54 21.02
N LYS A 49 -7.12 -7.81 20.86
CA LYS A 49 -6.32 -8.75 20.09
C LYS A 49 -6.17 -8.16 18.69
N GLN A 50 -4.97 -7.70 18.37
CA GLN A 50 -4.66 -7.30 17.01
C GLN A 50 -4.63 -8.58 16.20
N ASN A 51 -5.57 -8.72 15.25
CA ASN A 51 -5.45 -9.76 14.25
C ASN A 51 -4.11 -9.54 13.57
N HIS A 52 -3.26 -10.57 13.59
CA HIS A 52 -1.94 -10.48 12.96
C HIS A 52 -2.15 -9.99 11.53
N CYS A 53 -1.61 -8.80 11.23
CA CYS A 53 -1.51 -8.36 9.85
C CYS A 53 -0.74 -9.45 9.12
N ASN A 54 -1.28 -9.90 7.98
CA ASN A 54 -0.57 -10.87 7.15
C ASN A 54 0.83 -10.34 6.93
N LYS A 55 1.84 -11.09 7.39
CA LYS A 55 3.22 -10.70 7.14
C LYS A 55 3.44 -10.75 5.62
N PRO A 56 4.24 -9.83 5.05
CA PRO A 56 4.61 -9.94 3.65
C PRO A 56 5.21 -11.33 3.39
N PRO A 57 4.89 -11.94 2.23
CA PRO A 57 5.45 -13.24 1.88
C PRO A 57 6.98 -13.19 1.75
N VAL A 58 7.54 -11.99 1.53
CA VAL A 58 8.96 -11.76 1.30
C VAL A 58 9.44 -10.64 2.22
N ASN A 59 10.50 -10.92 3.00
CA ASN A 59 11.20 -9.90 3.79
C ASN A 59 12.32 -9.27 2.95
N TRP A 60 12.07 -8.09 2.40
CA TRP A 60 13.03 -7.35 1.57
C TRP A 60 13.81 -6.27 2.35
N PHE A 61 13.42 -5.97 3.59
CA PHE A 61 14.02 -4.88 4.37
C PHE A 61 15.21 -5.38 5.17
N SER A 62 16.41 -5.04 4.72
CA SER A 62 17.68 -5.46 5.32
C SER A 62 18.24 -4.43 6.31
N ASP A 63 19.21 -4.84 7.13
CA ASP A 63 19.92 -3.94 8.05
C ASP A 63 20.68 -2.83 7.31
N SER A 64 21.16 -3.10 6.10
CA SER A 64 21.77 -2.07 5.24
C SER A 64 20.77 -0.95 4.90
N LEU A 65 19.54 -1.30 4.50
CA LEU A 65 18.49 -0.32 4.22
C LEU A 65 18.07 0.44 5.48
N LYS A 66 18.09 -0.22 6.64
CA LYS A 66 17.87 0.43 7.93
C LYS A 66 18.94 1.50 8.19
N ASN A 67 20.21 1.17 8.00
CA ASN A 67 21.32 2.13 8.14
C ASN A 67 21.20 3.30 7.16
N MET A 68 20.77 3.05 5.91
CA MET A 68 20.51 4.12 4.94
C MET A 68 19.37 5.04 5.39
N ARG A 69 18.27 4.48 5.93
CA ARG A 69 17.15 5.27 6.44
C ARG A 69 17.58 6.15 7.62
N ASP A 70 18.39 5.60 8.52
CA ASP A 70 18.85 6.31 9.71
C ASP A 70 19.84 7.43 9.30
N THR A 71 20.74 7.14 8.35
CA THR A 71 21.61 8.16 7.71
C THR A 71 20.81 9.25 7.01
N LEU A 72 19.79 8.89 6.24
CA LEU A 72 18.91 9.85 5.55
C LEU A 72 18.19 10.77 6.55
N SER A 73 17.82 10.23 7.70
CA SER A 73 17.20 11.01 8.79
C SER A 73 18.20 12.00 9.40
N ALA A 74 19.45 11.59 9.63
CA ALA A 74 20.51 12.48 10.09
C ALA A 74 20.80 13.61 9.09
N ILE A 75 20.93 13.28 7.79
CA ILE A 75 21.16 14.27 6.73
C ILE A 75 19.99 15.26 6.67
N LYS A 76 18.75 14.78 6.83
CA LYS A 76 17.57 15.64 6.87
C LYS A 76 17.64 16.64 8.03
N THR A 77 18.01 16.20 9.22
CA THR A 77 18.17 17.08 10.38
C THR A 77 19.20 18.18 10.12
N VAL A 78 20.35 17.82 9.54
CA VAL A 78 21.39 18.80 9.16
C VAL A 78 20.86 19.78 8.12
N ALA A 79 20.18 19.30 7.07
CA ALA A 79 19.61 20.13 6.01
C ALA A 79 18.54 21.10 6.53
N GLU A 80 17.76 20.71 7.54
CA GLU A 80 16.75 21.58 8.17
C GLU A 80 17.40 22.75 8.93
N VAL A 81 18.59 22.54 9.50
CA VAL A 81 19.37 23.58 10.20
C VAL A 81 20.13 24.46 9.20
N THR A 82 20.86 23.87 8.26
CA THR A 82 21.69 24.61 7.28
C THR A 82 20.89 25.25 6.16
N LYS A 83 19.63 24.85 5.97
CA LYS A 83 18.76 25.20 4.83
C LYS A 83 19.29 24.76 3.46
N ASP A 84 20.28 23.86 3.43
CA ASP A 84 20.76 23.23 2.20
C ASP A 84 20.24 21.79 2.10
N PHE A 85 19.45 21.53 1.05
CA PHE A 85 18.83 20.24 0.80
C PHE A 85 19.48 19.46 -0.35
N ALA A 86 20.59 19.93 -0.93
CA ALA A 86 21.23 19.27 -2.07
C ALA A 86 21.66 17.84 -1.71
N ALA A 87 22.41 17.68 -0.61
CA ALA A 87 22.85 16.38 -0.12
C ALA A 87 21.67 15.47 0.27
N TYR A 88 20.64 16.02 0.93
CA TYR A 88 19.43 15.27 1.28
C TYR A 88 18.71 14.72 0.05
N LYS A 89 18.51 15.54 -0.99
CA LYS A 89 17.82 15.13 -2.22
C LYS A 89 18.61 14.03 -2.96
N GLN A 90 19.92 14.18 -3.06
CA GLN A 90 20.78 13.18 -3.69
C GLN A 90 20.73 11.85 -2.93
N TYR A 91 20.93 11.88 -1.62
CA TYR A 91 20.93 10.67 -0.80
C TYR A 91 19.54 10.00 -0.74
N LYS A 92 18.46 10.79 -0.74
CA LYS A 92 17.08 10.29 -0.84
C LYS A 92 16.87 9.52 -2.15
N SER A 93 17.36 10.05 -3.27
CA SER A 93 17.26 9.38 -4.58
C SER A 93 17.98 8.02 -4.55
N LEU A 94 19.19 7.99 -4.00
CA LEU A 94 19.95 6.75 -3.82
C LEU A 94 19.20 5.74 -2.94
N TYR A 95 18.69 6.16 -1.78
CA TYR A 95 17.90 5.30 -0.90
C TYR A 95 16.65 4.71 -1.59
N LEU A 96 15.94 5.52 -2.38
CA LEU A 96 14.77 5.04 -3.13
C LEU A 96 15.14 4.08 -4.27
N LYS A 97 16.34 4.22 -4.85
CA LYS A 97 16.89 3.25 -5.80
C LYS A 97 17.17 1.92 -5.10
N GLU A 98 17.91 1.94 -4.00
CA GLU A 98 18.26 0.74 -3.21
C GLU A 98 17.01 0.01 -2.70
N ILE A 99 15.96 0.73 -2.27
CA ILE A 99 14.67 0.11 -1.91
C ILE A 99 14.09 -0.69 -3.08
N ARG A 100 14.10 -0.11 -4.29
CA ARG A 100 13.54 -0.77 -5.48
C ARG A 100 14.33 -2.02 -5.83
N GLU A 101 15.66 -1.93 -5.79
CA GLU A 101 16.55 -3.06 -6.08
C GLU A 101 16.41 -4.16 -5.05
N ALA A 102 16.37 -3.83 -3.76
CA ALA A 102 16.17 -4.81 -2.68
C ALA A 102 14.81 -5.52 -2.78
N LYS A 103 13.73 -4.79 -3.08
CA LYS A 103 12.40 -5.39 -3.32
C LYS A 103 12.43 -6.36 -4.48
N LYS A 104 13.04 -5.95 -5.60
CA LYS A 104 13.18 -6.80 -6.79
C LYS A 104 13.97 -8.06 -6.45
N ALA A 105 15.18 -7.91 -5.90
CA ALA A 105 16.04 -9.03 -5.55
C ALA A 105 15.38 -10.00 -4.58
N ALA A 106 14.66 -9.50 -3.57
CA ALA A 106 13.97 -10.35 -2.61
C ALA A 106 12.82 -11.15 -3.26
N ASN A 107 12.04 -10.52 -4.14
CA ASN A 107 10.98 -11.20 -4.89
C ASN A 107 11.56 -12.24 -5.86
N ASP A 108 12.62 -11.89 -6.59
CA ASP A 108 13.30 -12.79 -7.52
C ASP A 108 13.84 -14.02 -6.77
N ASN A 109 14.52 -13.82 -5.64
CA ASN A 109 15.02 -14.90 -4.79
C ASN A 109 13.90 -15.79 -4.24
N PHE A 110 12.76 -15.21 -3.90
CA PHE A 110 11.60 -15.96 -3.43
C PHE A 110 10.99 -16.83 -4.53
N LEU A 111 10.86 -16.29 -5.75
CA LEU A 111 10.32 -17.03 -6.90
C LEU A 111 11.27 -18.12 -7.39
N MET A 112 12.59 -17.86 -7.40
CA MET A 112 13.60 -18.86 -7.77
C MET A 112 13.61 -20.08 -6.86
N ARG A 113 13.19 -19.93 -5.60
CA ARG A 113 13.09 -21.01 -4.61
C ARG A 113 11.71 -21.66 -4.56
N SER A 114 10.77 -21.24 -5.41
CA SER A 114 9.38 -21.69 -5.37
C SER A 114 9.18 -22.96 -6.20
N ASP A 115 8.52 -23.95 -5.60
CA ASP A 115 8.04 -25.14 -6.33
C ASP A 115 6.92 -24.81 -7.34
N ASN A 116 6.22 -23.70 -7.14
CA ASN A 116 5.13 -23.27 -8.01
C ASN A 116 5.15 -21.74 -8.18
N ILE A 117 5.91 -21.32 -9.19
CA ILE A 117 6.14 -19.91 -9.53
C ILE A 117 4.82 -19.16 -9.75
N ALA A 118 3.85 -19.74 -10.47
CA ALA A 118 2.58 -19.07 -10.76
C ALA A 118 1.78 -18.77 -9.50
N ARG A 119 1.65 -19.76 -8.60
CA ARG A 119 0.98 -19.59 -7.31
C ARG A 119 1.66 -18.52 -6.46
N ASP A 120 2.97 -18.54 -6.38
CA ASP A 120 3.74 -17.67 -5.49
C ASP A 120 3.89 -16.24 -6.06
N CYS A 121 3.93 -16.07 -7.38
CA CYS A 121 3.72 -14.79 -8.05
C CYS A 121 2.36 -14.19 -7.68
N TRP A 122 1.28 -14.98 -7.76
CA TRP A 122 -0.06 -14.50 -7.42
C TRP A 122 -0.16 -14.08 -5.95
N LYS A 123 0.52 -14.77 -5.03
CA LYS A 123 0.62 -14.35 -3.63
C LYS A 123 1.29 -12.98 -3.48
N ILE A 124 2.39 -12.72 -4.19
CA ILE A 124 3.08 -11.41 -4.16
C ILE A 124 2.12 -10.31 -4.64
N VAL A 125 1.44 -10.53 -5.78
CA VAL A 125 0.51 -9.56 -6.36
C VAL A 125 -0.67 -9.28 -5.41
N ASN A 126 -1.29 -10.33 -4.85
CA ASN A 126 -2.42 -10.17 -3.95
C ASN A 126 -2.04 -9.50 -2.63
N PHE A 127 -0.85 -9.78 -2.10
CA PHE A 127 -0.36 -9.10 -0.91
C PHE A 127 -0.32 -7.57 -1.10
N GLY A 128 0.09 -7.10 -2.29
CA GLY A 128 0.08 -5.68 -2.63
C GLY A 128 -1.32 -5.07 -2.81
N ARG A 129 -2.32 -5.87 -3.16
CA ARG A 129 -3.71 -5.41 -3.41
C ARG A 129 -4.52 -5.23 -2.12
N ASP A 130 -4.18 -5.94 -1.04
CA ASP A 130 -4.96 -5.91 0.19
C ASP A 130 -4.80 -4.61 1.01
N ALA A 131 -3.73 -3.84 0.77
CA ALA A 131 -3.47 -2.58 1.48
C ALA A 131 -4.39 -1.42 1.06
N SER A 132 -5.03 -1.49 -0.12
CA SER A 132 -5.76 -0.37 -0.73
C SER A 132 -7.25 -0.63 -0.95
N ARG A 133 -7.81 -1.71 -0.37
CA ARG A 133 -9.27 -1.87 -0.30
C ARG A 133 -9.86 -0.90 0.73
N CYS A 134 -9.83 0.39 0.43
CA CYS A 134 -10.95 1.25 0.79
C CYS A 134 -12.17 0.59 0.15
N LYS A 135 -13.02 -0.01 0.97
CA LYS A 135 -14.39 -0.33 0.58
C LYS A 135 -15.08 1.01 0.37
N LEU A 136 -14.77 1.70 -0.74
CA LEU A 136 -15.60 2.77 -1.24
C LEU A 136 -16.90 2.07 -1.62
N THR A 137 -17.85 2.07 -0.69
CA THR A 137 -19.23 1.80 -1.03
C THR A 137 -19.63 2.92 -1.97
N PRO A 138 -19.92 2.64 -3.25
CA PRO A 138 -20.38 3.68 -4.14
C PRO A 138 -21.58 4.40 -3.51
N ASN A 139 -21.59 5.73 -3.58
CA ASN A 139 -22.71 6.54 -3.09
C ASN A 139 -23.86 6.58 -4.10
N PHE A 140 -24.16 5.43 -4.71
CA PHE A 140 -25.30 5.25 -5.57
C PHE A 140 -25.95 3.91 -5.25
N SER A 141 -27.27 3.90 -5.28
CA SER A 141 -28.07 2.70 -5.12
C SER A 141 -27.94 1.80 -6.35
N PRO A 142 -28.18 0.47 -6.22
CA PRO A 142 -28.26 -0.43 -7.37
C PRO A 142 -29.25 0.04 -8.44
N ASN A 143 -30.33 0.70 -8.02
CA ASN A 143 -31.34 1.22 -8.95
C ASN A 143 -30.83 2.40 -9.78
N GLU A 144 -30.07 3.32 -9.17
CA GLU A 144 -29.43 4.44 -9.89
C GLU A 144 -28.37 3.93 -10.87
N PHE A 145 -27.60 2.91 -10.48
CA PHE A 145 -26.65 2.26 -11.37
C PHE A 145 -27.33 1.61 -12.57
N ASN A 146 -28.43 0.89 -12.34
CA ASN A 146 -29.19 0.24 -13.40
C ASN A 146 -29.84 1.27 -14.33
N ALA A 147 -30.41 2.35 -13.79
CA ALA A 147 -30.96 3.45 -14.58
C ALA A 147 -29.89 4.08 -15.48
N TYR A 148 -28.70 4.36 -14.93
CA TYR A 148 -27.57 4.85 -15.71
C TYR A 148 -27.19 3.88 -16.84
N PHE A 149 -27.12 2.57 -16.58
CA PHE A 149 -26.77 1.59 -17.59
C PHE A 149 -27.79 1.46 -18.72
N ILE A 150 -29.07 1.71 -18.43
CA ILE A 150 -30.15 1.70 -19.42
C ILE A 150 -30.14 2.99 -20.25
N ASP A 151 -29.84 4.13 -19.64
CA ASP A 151 -29.97 5.44 -20.28
C ASP A 151 -28.69 5.92 -20.96
N ALA A 152 -27.51 5.51 -20.51
CA ALA A 152 -26.25 5.87 -21.14
C ALA A 152 -26.16 5.44 -22.62
N PRO A 153 -26.56 4.21 -23.02
CA PRO A 153 -26.59 3.83 -24.43
C PRO A 153 -27.56 4.66 -25.26
N LYS A 154 -28.73 5.03 -24.70
CA LYS A 154 -29.70 5.88 -25.40
C LYS A 154 -29.12 7.26 -25.69
N GLN A 155 -28.49 7.89 -24.68
CA GLN A 155 -27.83 9.17 -24.85
C GLN A 155 -26.70 9.12 -25.89
N ILE A 156 -25.95 8.01 -25.94
CA ILE A 156 -24.92 7.81 -26.96
C ILE A 156 -25.56 7.70 -28.35
N VAL A 157 -26.59 6.87 -28.51
CA VAL A 157 -27.31 6.70 -29.79
C VAL A 157 -27.91 8.02 -30.26
N ASP A 158 -28.55 8.77 -29.37
CA ASP A 158 -29.16 10.07 -29.69
C ASP A 158 -28.11 11.13 -30.06
N SER A 159 -26.90 11.04 -29.50
CA SER A 159 -25.79 11.94 -29.80
C SER A 159 -25.08 11.64 -31.14
N ILE A 160 -25.21 10.41 -31.63
CA ILE A 160 -24.68 10.02 -32.94
C ILE A 160 -25.64 10.55 -33.99
N ARG A 161 -25.24 11.62 -34.70
CA ARG A 161 -25.97 12.11 -35.88
C ARG A 161 -26.17 10.92 -36.83
N SER A 162 -27.41 10.66 -37.23
CA SER A 162 -27.74 9.63 -38.22
C SER A 162 -26.94 9.92 -39.49
N SER A 163 -25.82 9.24 -39.64
CA SER A 163 -25.02 9.30 -40.85
C SER A 163 -25.63 8.30 -41.81
N GLU A 164 -26.05 8.76 -42.98
CA GLU A 164 -26.50 7.89 -44.09
C GLU A 164 -25.36 7.03 -44.67
N ILE A 165 -24.16 7.16 -44.11
CA ILE A 165 -22.99 6.40 -44.52
C ILE A 165 -23.10 4.99 -43.97
N ASN A 166 -23.52 4.06 -44.84
CA ASN A 166 -23.52 2.63 -44.54
C ASN A 166 -22.08 2.17 -44.23
N ALA A 167 -21.85 1.72 -42.99
CA ALA A 167 -20.54 1.24 -42.54
C ALA A 167 -19.96 0.14 -43.45
N ALA A 168 -20.81 -0.69 -44.05
CA ALA A 168 -20.38 -1.72 -44.99
C ALA A 168 -19.75 -1.14 -46.27
N ASN A 169 -20.17 0.05 -46.70
CA ASN A 169 -19.60 0.74 -47.85
C ASN A 169 -18.25 1.39 -47.51
N VAL A 170 -18.10 1.92 -46.28
CA VAL A 170 -16.83 2.48 -45.81
C VAL A 170 -15.78 1.38 -45.63
N ILE A 171 -16.16 0.25 -45.05
CA ILE A 171 -15.24 -0.89 -44.85
C ILE A 171 -14.74 -1.45 -46.18
N LYS A 172 -15.57 -1.44 -47.24
CA LYS A 172 -15.15 -1.84 -48.59
C LYS A 172 -14.19 -0.85 -49.26
N GLN A 173 -14.19 0.42 -48.84
CA GLN A 173 -13.30 1.45 -49.36
C GLN A 173 -11.96 1.50 -48.62
N VAL A 174 -11.87 0.92 -47.42
CA VAL A 174 -10.59 0.75 -46.72
C VAL A 174 -9.87 -0.44 -47.35
N SER A 175 -8.88 -0.15 -48.20
CA SER A 175 -7.95 -1.18 -48.68
C SER A 175 -7.30 -1.86 -47.48
N SER A 176 -7.30 -3.19 -47.47
CA SER A 176 -6.67 -3.99 -46.42
C SER A 176 -5.25 -3.45 -46.19
N PRO A 177 -4.89 -3.03 -44.97
CA PRO A 177 -3.51 -2.70 -44.69
C PRO A 177 -2.70 -3.97 -44.96
N GLY A 178 -1.77 -3.87 -45.92
CA GLY A 178 -0.77 -4.91 -46.11
C GLY A 178 -0.06 -5.10 -44.77
N ASN A 179 -0.22 -6.30 -44.21
CA ASN A 179 0.22 -6.75 -42.89
C ASN A 179 -0.66 -6.27 -41.73
N SER A 180 -1.32 -7.27 -41.15
CA SER A 180 -2.32 -7.22 -40.11
C SER A 180 -1.80 -6.57 -38.82
N PHE A 181 -2.63 -5.71 -38.21
CA PHE A 181 -2.47 -5.19 -36.83
C PHE A 181 -2.37 -6.32 -35.78
N PHE A 182 -2.80 -7.53 -36.13
CA PHE A 182 -2.73 -8.75 -35.33
C PHE A 182 -1.61 -9.70 -35.81
N ASP A 183 -0.54 -9.22 -36.42
CA ASP A 183 0.69 -10.00 -36.50
C ASP A 183 1.30 -10.11 -35.10
N PHE A 184 0.76 -11.04 -34.32
CA PHE A 184 1.35 -11.56 -33.10
C PHE A 184 2.59 -12.37 -33.46
N ASN A 185 3.61 -11.67 -33.94
CA ASN A 185 4.93 -12.24 -34.09
C ASN A 185 5.57 -12.34 -32.69
N GLU A 186 6.48 -13.30 -32.50
CA GLU A 186 7.13 -13.65 -31.21
C GLU A 186 7.69 -12.43 -30.44
N LYS A 187 7.99 -11.34 -31.14
CA LYS A 187 8.46 -10.06 -30.59
C LYS A 187 7.43 -9.30 -29.76
N GLY A 188 6.12 -9.54 -29.94
CA GLY A 188 5.06 -8.91 -29.15
C GLY A 188 5.07 -9.35 -27.69
N TRP A 189 5.44 -10.61 -27.42
CA TRP A 189 5.60 -11.15 -26.07
C TRP A 189 6.75 -10.51 -25.31
N HIS A 190 7.87 -10.25 -25.99
CA HIS A 190 9.02 -9.56 -25.40
C HIS A 190 8.71 -8.12 -25.00
N ALA A 191 7.90 -7.40 -25.78
CA ALA A 191 7.47 -6.05 -25.44
C ALA A 191 6.57 -6.02 -24.18
N TRP A 192 5.66 -6.98 -24.05
CA TRP A 192 4.82 -7.12 -22.85
C TRP A 192 5.61 -7.55 -21.60
N LEU A 193 6.60 -8.43 -21.75
CA LEU A 193 7.48 -8.86 -20.66
C LEU A 193 8.42 -7.74 -20.19
N MET A 194 8.87 -6.86 -21.09
CA MET A 194 9.66 -5.67 -20.72
C MET A 194 8.86 -4.66 -19.89
N VAL A 195 7.57 -4.44 -20.20
CA VAL A 195 6.68 -3.55 -19.42
C VAL A 195 6.44 -4.10 -18.00
N LEU A 196 6.50 -5.43 -17.82
CA LEU A 196 6.33 -6.11 -16.53
C LEU A 196 7.64 -6.36 -15.78
N GLY A 197 8.80 -5.95 -16.32
CA GLY A 197 10.09 -6.05 -15.63
C GLY A 197 10.60 -7.48 -15.41
N LEU A 198 10.04 -8.46 -16.12
CA LEU A 198 10.45 -9.86 -16.06
C LEU A 198 11.39 -10.16 -17.23
N HIS A 199 12.69 -10.30 -16.94
CA HIS A 199 13.67 -10.82 -17.89
C HIS A 199 13.88 -12.32 -17.59
N CYS A 200 13.22 -13.20 -18.35
CA CYS A 200 13.65 -14.59 -18.43
C CYS A 200 14.84 -14.65 -19.38
N ARG A 201 16.01 -15.00 -18.84
CA ARG A 201 17.21 -15.30 -19.62
C ARG A 201 17.07 -16.73 -20.14
N CYS A 202 16.77 -16.90 -21.42
CA CYS A 202 16.96 -18.19 -22.07
C CYS A 202 18.45 -18.32 -22.41
N GLU A 203 19.19 -19.08 -21.61
CA GLU A 203 20.49 -19.60 -22.04
C GLU A 203 20.25 -20.65 -23.12
N SER A 204 20.74 -20.37 -24.32
CA SER A 204 20.78 -21.34 -25.42
C SER A 204 22.00 -22.20 -25.20
N SER A 205 21.80 -23.46 -24.82
CA SER A 205 22.80 -24.51 -24.92
C SER A 205 22.77 -25.08 -26.33
N VAL A 206 23.78 -24.76 -27.14
CA VAL A 206 24.56 -25.69 -28.00
C VAL A 206 25.93 -25.07 -28.21
#